data_AF-A0A1H1RR76-F1
#
_entry.id   AF-A0A1H1RR76-F1
#
_cell.length_a   1.000
_cell.length_b   1.000
_cell.length_c   1.000
_cell.angle_alpha   90.00
_cell.angle_beta   90.00
_cell.angle_gamma   90.00
#
_symmetry.space_group_name_H-M   'P 1'
#
loop_
_entity.id
_entity.type
_entity.pdbx_description
1 polymer ?
#
loop_
_entity_poly.entity_id
_entity_poly.type
_entity_poly.pdbx_seq_one_letter_code
_entity_poly.pdbx_strand_id
1 'polypeptide(L)'
;MSETGPEAQTSTPHKQGAEPNEQNIEPDTRDWADVLEAGCAECGFTGDEDVIAVPGYVSASAQAWDEVLARENADIRPRPDRWSDVEYAAHVRDILDLFRERTQLIVSQSAPTLPNFDGDAVAIESDYQHQNPAEVAVELRAAALAYAADLAQITDEQWQRTGYRSDGREFTVTSLTRYGFHELKHHLQDVGA
;
A
#
# COMPACT_ATOMS: atom_id res chain seq x y z
N MET A 1 39.42 19.58 -61.07
CA MET A 1 40.05 20.06 -59.82
C MET A 1 39.04 21.06 -59.24
N SER A 2 37.98 20.61 -58.57
CA SER A 2 37.85 20.23 -57.14
C SER A 2 36.76 21.18 -56.59
N GLU A 3 35.50 20.76 -56.42
CA GLU A 3 34.91 20.17 -55.19
C GLU A 3 35.22 21.02 -53.95
N THR A 4 34.26 21.50 -53.16
CA THR A 4 33.22 20.75 -52.41
C THR A 4 32.08 21.68 -51.93
N GLY A 5 30.88 21.12 -51.73
CA GLY A 5 29.72 21.80 -51.14
C GLY A 5 29.66 21.68 -49.60
N PRO A 6 28.75 22.41 -48.92
CA PRO A 6 28.65 22.35 -47.46
C PRO A 6 27.75 21.20 -46.98
N GLU A 7 28.27 20.49 -45.99
CA GLU A 7 27.71 19.30 -45.35
C GLU A 7 26.53 19.62 -44.43
N ALA A 8 25.49 18.78 -44.50
CA ALA A 8 24.35 18.79 -43.59
C ALA A 8 24.75 18.18 -42.24
N GLN A 9 24.51 18.92 -41.16
CA GLN A 9 24.75 18.47 -39.79
C GLN A 9 23.76 17.37 -39.41
N THR A 10 24.30 16.17 -39.19
CA THR A 10 23.58 15.03 -38.63
C THR A 10 23.34 15.24 -37.14
N SER A 11 22.08 15.48 -36.77
CA SER A 11 21.66 15.49 -35.37
C SER A 11 21.67 14.06 -34.82
N THR A 12 22.51 13.82 -33.83
CA THR A 12 22.54 12.56 -33.07
C THR A 12 21.36 12.54 -32.10
N PRO A 13 20.58 11.45 -31.97
CA PRO A 13 19.55 11.36 -30.94
C PRO A 13 20.22 11.20 -29.58
N HIS A 14 19.98 12.15 -28.69
CA HIS A 14 20.35 12.04 -27.29
C HIS A 14 19.49 10.96 -26.64
N LYS A 15 20.08 9.84 -26.24
CA LYS A 15 19.43 8.89 -25.33
C LYS A 15 19.20 9.61 -24.02
N GLN A 16 17.94 9.89 -23.67
CA GLN A 16 17.56 10.27 -22.33
C GLN A 16 17.89 9.08 -21.41
N GLY A 17 18.92 9.23 -20.60
CA GLY A 17 19.14 8.36 -19.45
C GLY A 17 18.01 8.61 -18.45
N ALA A 18 17.50 7.54 -17.86
CA ALA A 18 16.64 7.64 -16.69
C ALA A 18 17.40 8.41 -15.60
N GLU A 19 16.77 9.45 -15.05
CA GLU A 19 17.22 10.10 -13.82
C GLU A 19 17.29 9.02 -12.71
N PRO A 20 18.34 9.01 -11.87
CA PRO A 20 18.43 8.07 -10.77
C PRO A 20 17.27 8.30 -9.79
N ASN A 21 16.58 7.23 -9.40
CA ASN A 21 15.51 7.27 -8.41
C ASN A 21 16.03 7.94 -7.12
N GLU A 22 15.48 9.12 -6.78
CA GLU A 22 15.87 9.87 -5.57
C GLU A 22 15.55 9.10 -4.27
N GLN A 23 14.72 8.05 -4.39
CA GLN A 23 14.42 7.12 -3.33
C GLN A 23 15.49 6.02 -3.28
N ASN A 24 16.44 6.09 -2.34
CA ASN A 24 17.39 5.01 -2.06
C ASN A 24 16.72 3.81 -1.36
N ILE A 25 15.47 3.50 -1.74
CA ILE A 25 14.64 2.43 -1.22
C ILE A 25 14.57 1.37 -2.30
N GLU A 26 14.95 0.14 -1.92
CA GLU A 26 14.91 -0.99 -2.84
C GLU A 26 13.47 -1.29 -3.24
N PRO A 27 13.14 -1.36 -4.55
CA PRO A 27 11.79 -1.64 -4.99
C PRO A 27 11.26 -2.97 -4.46
N ASP A 28 10.03 -2.99 -3.95
CA ASP A 28 9.41 -4.22 -3.49
C ASP A 28 8.86 -5.03 -4.66
N THR A 29 9.46 -6.19 -4.90
CA THR A 29 9.08 -7.11 -5.99
C THR A 29 8.32 -8.34 -5.47
N ARG A 30 8.00 -8.39 -4.17
CA ARG A 30 7.34 -9.52 -3.55
C ARG A 30 5.85 -9.54 -3.86
N ASP A 31 5.31 -10.74 -4.08
CA ASP A 31 3.88 -10.95 -4.04
C ASP A 31 3.45 -11.19 -2.59
N TRP A 32 3.14 -10.10 -1.90
CA TRP A 32 2.76 -10.12 -0.50
C TRP A 32 1.53 -10.96 -0.18
N ALA A 33 0.69 -11.30 -1.16
CA ALA A 33 -0.42 -12.21 -0.90
C ALA A 33 0.04 -13.66 -0.63
N ASP A 34 1.31 -14.00 -0.83
CA ASP A 34 1.88 -15.30 -0.43
C ASP A 34 1.87 -15.50 1.10
N VAL A 35 1.82 -14.42 1.89
CA VAL A 35 1.71 -14.49 3.36
C VAL A 35 0.42 -15.18 3.81
N LEU A 36 -0.63 -15.19 2.96
CA LEU A 36 -1.89 -15.88 3.27
C LEU A 36 -1.71 -17.37 3.50
N GLU A 37 -0.71 -18.00 2.86
CA GLU A 37 -0.39 -19.41 3.07
C GLU A 37 0.83 -19.60 3.98
N ALA A 38 1.83 -18.73 3.88
CA ALA A 38 3.09 -18.89 4.60
C ALA A 38 3.06 -18.35 6.04
N GLY A 39 2.13 -17.44 6.36
CA GLY A 39 2.22 -16.58 7.52
C GLY A 39 3.35 -15.55 7.42
N CYS A 40 3.57 -14.78 8.47
CA CYS A 40 4.68 -13.83 8.59
C CYS A 40 5.29 -13.92 9.99
N ALA A 41 6.58 -14.29 10.05
CA ALA A 41 7.31 -14.39 11.32
C ALA A 41 7.61 -13.01 11.95
N GLU A 42 7.67 -11.95 11.15
CA GLU A 42 8.02 -10.60 11.60
C GLU A 42 6.86 -9.97 12.38
N CYS A 43 5.64 -10.04 11.85
CA CYS A 43 4.46 -9.53 12.55
C CYS A 43 3.65 -10.62 13.26
N GLY A 44 4.05 -11.89 13.17
CA GLY A 44 3.35 -13.02 13.78
C GLY A 44 1.95 -13.26 13.19
N PHE A 45 1.75 -12.92 11.92
CA PHE A 45 0.54 -13.27 11.16
C PHE A 45 0.58 -14.76 10.80
N THR A 46 -0.55 -15.45 10.88
CA THR A 46 -0.64 -16.91 10.70
C THR A 46 -1.44 -17.31 9.46
N GLY A 47 -2.27 -16.43 8.90
CA GLY A 47 -3.11 -16.71 7.74
C GLY A 47 -4.51 -17.25 8.09
N ASP A 48 -4.75 -17.55 9.37
CA ASP A 48 -6.00 -18.12 9.89
C ASP A 48 -6.78 -17.18 10.83
N GLU A 49 -6.39 -15.90 10.88
CA GLU A 49 -7.00 -14.90 11.74
C GLU A 49 -8.53 -14.80 11.56
N ASP A 50 -9.20 -14.51 12.67
CA ASP A 50 -10.64 -14.30 12.71
C ASP A 50 -10.99 -12.96 12.07
N VAL A 51 -11.56 -13.02 10.86
CA VAL A 51 -11.98 -11.85 10.09
C VAL A 51 -13.07 -11.04 10.78
N ILE A 52 -13.83 -11.64 11.71
CA ILE A 52 -14.87 -10.94 12.48
C ILE A 52 -14.26 -9.97 13.50
N ALA A 53 -13.03 -10.23 13.97
CA ALA A 53 -12.32 -9.34 14.88
C ALA A 53 -11.61 -8.18 14.17
N VAL A 54 -11.40 -8.27 12.85
CA VAL A 54 -10.61 -7.31 12.06
C VAL A 54 -11.17 -5.88 12.11
N PRO A 55 -12.49 -5.61 12.03
CA PRO A 55 -13.01 -4.23 12.13
C PRO A 55 -12.59 -3.51 13.41
N GLY A 56 -12.57 -4.24 14.54
CA GLY A 56 -12.13 -3.71 15.82
C GLY A 56 -10.63 -3.39 15.82
N TYR A 57 -9.82 -4.25 15.20
CA TYR A 57 -8.40 -4.01 15.03
C TYR A 57 -8.10 -2.80 14.14
N VAL A 58 -8.76 -2.69 12.98
CA VAL A 58 -8.61 -1.56 12.05
C VAL A 58 -8.96 -0.24 12.75
N SER A 59 -10.01 -0.22 13.56
CA SER A 59 -10.38 1.00 14.31
C SER A 59 -9.33 1.35 15.38
N ALA A 60 -8.75 0.34 16.06
CA ALA A 60 -7.74 0.54 17.09
C ALA A 60 -6.37 0.95 16.50
N SER A 61 -6.01 0.45 15.32
CA SER A 61 -4.74 0.77 14.68
C SER A 61 -4.62 2.27 14.35
N ALA A 62 -5.74 2.95 14.09
CA ALA A 62 -5.75 4.41 13.90
C ALA A 62 -5.20 5.17 15.11
N GLN A 63 -5.49 4.72 16.33
CA GLN A 63 -4.92 5.33 17.54
C GLN A 63 -3.41 5.07 17.64
N ALA A 64 -2.96 3.85 17.32
CA ALA A 64 -1.53 3.53 17.32
C ALA A 64 -0.76 4.43 16.33
N TRP A 65 -1.34 4.70 15.16
CA TRP A 65 -0.77 5.62 14.19
C TRP A 65 -0.75 7.08 14.66
N ASP A 66 -1.73 7.54 15.43
CA ASP A 66 -1.67 8.87 16.04
C ASP A 66 -0.46 9.01 16.97
N GLU A 67 -0.20 7.98 17.79
CA GLU A 67 0.91 7.96 18.73
C GLU A 67 2.26 7.91 18.00
N VAL A 68 2.33 7.17 16.89
CA VAL A 68 3.49 7.13 15.98
C VAL A 68 3.74 8.50 15.34
N LEU A 69 2.72 9.12 14.76
CA LEU A 69 2.83 10.40 14.05
C LEU A 69 3.09 11.59 14.98
N ALA A 70 2.84 11.44 16.28
CA ALA A 70 3.17 12.45 17.29
C ALA A 70 4.64 12.43 17.76
N ARG A 71 5.46 11.46 17.28
CA ARG A 71 6.89 11.38 17.61
C ARG A 71 7.65 12.57 17.01
N GLU A 72 8.68 13.04 17.71
CA GLU A 72 9.48 14.23 17.31
C GLU A 72 10.13 14.10 15.92
N ASN A 73 10.46 12.87 15.49
CA ASN A 73 11.15 12.59 14.24
C ASN A 73 10.32 11.72 13.28
N ALA A 74 8.99 11.80 13.36
CA ALA A 74 8.10 10.95 12.55
C ALA A 74 8.30 11.16 11.03
N ASP A 75 8.71 12.35 10.61
CA ASP A 75 9.01 12.74 9.23
C ASP A 75 10.45 12.42 8.80
N ILE A 76 11.31 11.99 9.71
CA ILE A 76 12.73 11.73 9.43
C ILE A 76 12.94 10.24 9.16
N ARG A 77 13.47 9.93 7.97
CA ARG A 77 13.93 8.58 7.65
C ARG A 77 15.06 8.16 8.59
N PRO A 78 14.93 7.04 9.33
CA PRO A 78 15.99 6.58 10.23
C PRO A 78 17.23 6.10 9.47
N ARG A 79 17.06 5.66 8.21
CA ARG A 79 18.13 5.33 7.26
C ARG A 79 17.67 5.65 5.84
N PRO A 80 18.59 5.88 4.88
CA PRO A 80 18.22 6.20 3.50
C PRO A 80 17.39 5.11 2.79
N ASP A 81 17.53 3.85 3.22
CA ASP A 81 16.86 2.65 2.70
C ASP A 81 15.53 2.32 3.40
N ARG A 82 15.00 3.22 4.23
CA ARG A 82 13.78 2.98 5.00
C ARG A 82 12.93 4.24 5.08
N TRP A 83 11.65 4.09 4.78
CA TRP A 83 10.63 5.13 4.96
C TRP A 83 10.61 5.69 6.39
N SER A 84 10.23 6.96 6.51
CA SER A 84 9.92 7.58 7.80
C SER A 84 8.57 7.05 8.32
N ASP A 85 8.26 7.35 9.59
CA ASP A 85 6.97 6.95 10.18
C ASP A 85 5.79 7.60 9.42
N VAL A 86 5.95 8.83 8.91
CA VAL A 86 4.95 9.53 8.10
C VAL A 86 4.72 8.83 6.76
N GLU A 87 5.78 8.36 6.12
CA GLU A 87 5.68 7.67 4.84
C GLU A 87 4.99 6.30 4.99
N TYR A 88 5.32 5.55 6.04
CA TYR A 88 4.58 4.33 6.37
C TYR A 88 3.11 4.61 6.70
N ALA A 89 2.80 5.69 7.42
CA ALA A 89 1.42 6.06 7.71
C ALA A 89 0.64 6.46 6.44
N ALA A 90 1.25 7.24 5.54
CA ALA A 90 0.67 7.59 4.25
C ALA A 90 0.40 6.34 3.41
N HIS A 91 1.33 5.38 3.41
CA HIS A 91 1.15 4.09 2.77
C HIS A 91 -0.03 3.30 3.36
N VAL A 92 -0.14 3.24 4.69
CA VAL A 92 -1.25 2.56 5.37
C VAL A 92 -2.60 3.23 5.09
N ARG A 93 -2.67 4.56 5.04
CA ARG A 93 -3.88 5.30 4.61
C ARG A 93 -4.35 4.80 3.24
N ASP A 94 -3.45 4.76 2.26
CA ASP A 94 -3.79 4.38 0.89
C ASP A 94 -4.13 2.89 0.77
N ILE A 95 -3.47 2.03 1.57
CA ILE A 95 -3.83 0.61 1.72
C ILE A 95 -5.26 0.46 2.26
N LEU A 96 -5.64 1.21 3.30
CA LEU A 96 -6.99 1.13 3.86
C LEU A 96 -8.06 1.44 2.82
N ASP A 97 -7.84 2.49 2.02
CA ASP A 97 -8.75 2.87 0.94
C ASP A 97 -8.78 1.82 -0.18
N LEU A 98 -7.64 1.26 -0.58
CA LEU A 98 -7.54 0.18 -1.56
C LEU A 98 -8.31 -1.07 -1.13
N PHE A 99 -8.08 -1.55 0.11
CA PHE A 99 -8.73 -2.75 0.61
C PHE A 99 -10.24 -2.54 0.78
N ARG A 100 -10.65 -1.33 1.16
CA ARG A 100 -12.05 -0.93 1.18
C ARG A 100 -12.67 -0.97 -0.21
N GLU A 101 -12.05 -0.36 -1.22
CA GLU A 101 -12.53 -0.39 -2.60
C GLU A 101 -12.65 -1.83 -3.12
N ARG A 102 -11.59 -2.63 -2.96
CA ARG A 102 -11.58 -4.04 -3.37
C ARG A 102 -12.71 -4.84 -2.71
N THR A 103 -12.94 -4.62 -1.42
CA THR A 103 -14.04 -5.28 -0.68
C THR A 103 -15.39 -4.88 -1.25
N GLN A 104 -15.62 -3.59 -1.49
CA GLN A 104 -16.87 -3.08 -2.08
C GLN A 104 -17.10 -3.65 -3.49
N LEU A 105 -16.06 -3.77 -4.31
CA LEU A 105 -16.15 -4.40 -5.64
C LEU A 105 -16.60 -5.86 -5.52
N ILE A 106 -15.94 -6.67 -4.68
CA ILE A 106 -16.30 -8.08 -4.50
C ILE A 106 -17.74 -8.23 -4.01
N VAL A 107 -18.17 -7.38 -3.08
CA VAL A 107 -19.53 -7.43 -2.52
C VAL A 107 -20.59 -7.02 -3.55
N SER A 108 -20.33 -6.00 -4.37
CA SER A 108 -21.31 -5.42 -5.28
C SER A 108 -21.35 -6.06 -6.67
N GLN A 109 -20.26 -6.73 -7.10
CA GLN A 109 -20.11 -7.26 -8.45
C GLN A 109 -19.81 -8.75 -8.45
N SER A 110 -20.13 -9.42 -9.55
CA SER A 110 -19.80 -10.84 -9.75
C SER A 110 -18.44 -10.97 -10.42
N ALA A 111 -17.48 -11.63 -9.75
CA ALA A 111 -16.13 -11.89 -10.27
C ALA A 111 -15.40 -10.63 -10.81
N PRO A 112 -15.38 -9.50 -10.07
CA PRO A 112 -14.71 -8.29 -10.55
C PRO A 112 -13.20 -8.47 -10.65
N THR A 113 -12.58 -7.73 -11.57
CA THR A 113 -11.14 -7.49 -11.53
C THR A 113 -10.83 -6.42 -10.49
N LEU A 114 -9.90 -6.71 -9.58
CA LEU A 114 -9.48 -5.82 -8.51
C LEU A 114 -8.40 -4.85 -8.99
N PRO A 115 -8.43 -3.57 -8.57
CA PRO A 115 -7.38 -2.60 -8.88
C PRO A 115 -6.01 -3.12 -8.48
N ASN A 116 -5.00 -2.95 -9.33
CA ASN A 116 -3.61 -3.20 -8.97
C ASN A 116 -3.08 -2.04 -8.12
N PHE A 117 -2.11 -2.31 -7.26
CA PHE A 117 -1.48 -1.29 -6.42
C PHE A 117 0.02 -1.50 -6.40
N ASP A 118 0.75 -0.45 -6.77
CA ASP A 118 2.21 -0.37 -6.71
C ASP A 118 2.53 0.70 -5.66
N GLY A 119 2.86 0.24 -4.45
CA GLY A 119 3.08 1.12 -3.31
C GLY A 119 4.28 2.07 -3.51
N ASP A 120 5.31 1.61 -4.20
CA ASP A 120 6.51 2.41 -4.47
C ASP A 120 6.21 3.52 -5.48
N ALA A 121 5.46 3.19 -6.54
CA ALA A 121 5.00 4.19 -7.50
C ALA A 121 4.11 5.25 -6.82
N VAL A 122 3.15 4.82 -6.00
CA VAL A 122 2.24 5.73 -5.28
C VAL A 122 2.99 6.62 -4.29
N ALA A 123 4.00 6.08 -3.58
CA ALA A 123 4.81 6.85 -2.65
C ALA A 123 5.57 8.00 -3.34
N ILE A 124 6.09 7.75 -4.54
CA ILE A 124 6.76 8.76 -5.36
C ILE A 124 5.74 9.76 -5.93
N GLU A 125 4.67 9.28 -6.55
CA GLU A 125 3.66 10.11 -7.21
C GLU A 125 2.93 11.03 -6.23
N SER A 126 2.70 10.57 -5.01
CA SER A 126 2.01 11.29 -3.94
C SER A 126 2.95 12.00 -2.96
N ASP A 127 4.26 12.00 -3.26
CA ASP A 127 5.31 12.67 -2.48
C ASP A 127 5.22 12.39 -0.97
N TYR A 128 5.13 11.12 -0.58
CA TYR A 128 4.95 10.71 0.83
C TYR A 128 5.94 11.37 1.77
N GLN A 129 7.20 11.53 1.32
CA GLN A 129 8.30 12.08 2.09
C GLN A 129 8.03 13.49 2.62
N HIS A 130 7.20 14.28 1.94
CA HIS A 130 6.92 15.67 2.30
C HIS A 130 5.50 15.90 2.83
N GLN A 131 4.73 14.83 3.07
CA GLN A 131 3.38 14.97 3.62
C GLN A 131 3.40 15.45 5.08
N ASN A 132 2.38 16.21 5.46
CA ASN A 132 2.25 16.74 6.81
C ASN A 132 1.75 15.63 7.77
N PRO A 133 2.48 15.31 8.87
CA PRO A 133 2.08 14.26 9.80
C PRO A 133 0.66 14.43 10.36
N ALA A 134 0.24 15.66 10.63
CA ALA A 134 -1.07 15.94 11.21
C ALA A 134 -2.21 15.72 10.19
N GLU A 135 -1.97 15.99 8.92
CA GLU A 135 -2.93 15.74 7.84
C GLU A 135 -3.05 14.23 7.58
N VAL A 136 -1.92 13.53 7.48
CA VAL A 136 -1.87 12.06 7.32
C VAL A 136 -2.60 11.37 8.48
N ALA A 137 -2.44 11.81 9.72
CA ALA A 137 -3.14 11.24 10.87
C ALA A 137 -4.67 11.35 10.75
N VAL A 138 -5.18 12.51 10.32
CA VAL A 138 -6.62 12.74 10.13
C VAL A 138 -7.16 11.84 9.03
N GLU A 139 -6.47 11.77 7.90
CA GLU A 139 -6.89 10.98 6.74
C GLU A 139 -6.82 9.48 7.01
N LEU A 140 -5.73 8.98 7.62
CA LEU A 140 -5.58 7.58 8.01
C LEU A 140 -6.70 7.17 8.95
N ARG A 141 -7.01 7.98 9.97
CA ARG A 141 -8.13 7.71 10.88
C ARG A 141 -9.46 7.62 10.12
N ALA A 142 -9.70 8.53 9.18
CA ALA A 142 -10.92 8.51 8.38
C ALA A 142 -11.01 7.25 7.52
N ALA A 143 -9.92 6.86 6.83
CA ALA A 143 -9.85 5.65 6.03
C ALA A 143 -10.06 4.38 6.88
N ALA A 144 -9.42 4.31 8.06
CA ALA A 144 -9.56 3.19 8.98
C ALA A 144 -11.00 3.02 9.46
N LEU A 145 -11.64 4.11 9.91
CA LEU A 145 -13.04 4.07 10.36
C LEU A 145 -14.00 3.70 9.23
N ALA A 146 -13.75 4.21 8.01
CA ALA A 146 -14.58 3.88 6.85
C ALA A 146 -14.46 2.39 6.47
N TYR A 147 -13.24 1.85 6.44
CA TYR A 147 -13.03 0.44 6.12
C TYR A 147 -13.58 -0.49 7.21
N ALA A 148 -13.36 -0.17 8.49
CA ALA A 148 -13.92 -0.93 9.60
C ALA A 148 -15.46 -0.94 9.58
N ALA A 149 -16.09 0.20 9.26
CA ALA A 149 -17.55 0.28 9.14
C ALA A 149 -18.08 -0.61 8.02
N ASP A 150 -17.42 -0.64 6.85
CA ASP A 150 -17.83 -1.47 5.72
C ASP A 150 -17.66 -2.97 6.05
N LEU A 151 -16.54 -3.37 6.67
CA LEU A 151 -16.33 -4.75 7.10
C LEU A 151 -17.38 -5.21 8.13
N ALA A 152 -17.81 -4.32 9.02
CA ALA A 152 -18.85 -4.62 10.01
C ALA A 152 -20.25 -4.85 9.39
N GLN A 153 -20.46 -4.51 8.12
CA GLN A 153 -21.71 -4.75 7.39
C GLN A 153 -21.68 -6.02 6.52
N ILE A 154 -20.55 -6.73 6.46
CA ILE A 154 -20.41 -7.95 5.67
C ILE A 154 -21.27 -9.06 6.29
N THR A 155 -22.18 -9.61 5.47
CA THR A 155 -23.03 -10.75 5.82
C THR A 155 -22.29 -12.08 5.68
N ASP A 156 -22.81 -13.12 6.34
CA ASP A 156 -22.24 -14.48 6.30
C ASP A 156 -22.04 -14.99 4.86
N GLU A 157 -22.98 -14.72 3.95
CA GLU A 157 -22.89 -15.12 2.55
C GLU A 157 -21.87 -14.30 1.74
N GLN A 158 -21.62 -13.04 2.13
CA GLN A 158 -20.69 -12.15 1.42
C GLN A 158 -19.23 -12.53 1.65
N TRP A 159 -18.89 -13.16 2.79
CA TRP A 159 -17.51 -13.56 3.12
C TRP A 159 -16.85 -14.48 2.08
N GLN A 160 -17.64 -15.25 1.35
CA GLN A 160 -17.19 -16.21 0.34
C GLN A 160 -17.30 -15.69 -1.10
N ARG A 161 -17.75 -14.44 -1.31
CA ARG A 161 -17.76 -13.82 -2.64
C ARG A 161 -16.34 -13.60 -3.12
N THR A 162 -16.14 -13.73 -4.43
CA THR A 162 -14.81 -13.71 -5.07
C THR A 162 -14.59 -12.49 -5.97
N GLY A 163 -13.32 -12.07 -6.07
CA GLY A 163 -12.78 -11.18 -7.08
C GLY A 163 -11.37 -11.60 -7.47
N TYR A 164 -10.85 -11.03 -8.54
CA TYR A 164 -9.59 -11.47 -9.17
C TYR A 164 -8.64 -10.31 -9.32
N ARG A 165 -7.41 -10.43 -8.81
CA ARG A 165 -6.33 -9.49 -9.15
C ARG A 165 -6.00 -9.60 -10.63
N SER A 166 -5.39 -8.57 -11.22
CA SER A 166 -5.09 -8.49 -12.66
C SER A 166 -4.23 -9.64 -13.19
N ASP A 167 -3.46 -10.31 -12.34
CA ASP A 167 -2.66 -11.50 -12.65
C ASP A 167 -3.44 -12.83 -12.55
N GLY A 168 -4.73 -12.77 -12.20
CA GLY A 168 -5.62 -13.92 -12.06
C GLY A 168 -5.65 -14.52 -10.66
N ARG A 169 -4.92 -13.99 -9.67
CA ARG A 169 -5.02 -14.46 -8.28
C ARG A 169 -6.43 -14.19 -7.75
N GLU A 170 -7.10 -15.25 -7.29
CA GLU A 170 -8.43 -15.18 -6.69
C GLU A 170 -8.35 -14.72 -5.22
N PHE A 171 -9.26 -13.83 -4.83
CA PHE A 171 -9.52 -13.46 -3.45
C PHE A 171 -10.99 -13.68 -3.13
N THR A 172 -11.26 -14.19 -1.92
CA THR A 172 -12.56 -14.01 -1.27
C THR A 172 -12.54 -12.75 -0.41
N VAL A 173 -13.70 -12.26 0.04
CA VAL A 173 -13.72 -11.20 1.07
C VAL A 173 -12.95 -11.65 2.33
N THR A 174 -13.01 -12.94 2.68
CA THR A 174 -12.26 -13.51 3.81
C THR A 174 -10.74 -13.38 3.59
N SER A 175 -10.22 -13.89 2.47
CA SER A 175 -8.76 -13.84 2.22
C SER A 175 -8.26 -12.42 1.98
N LEU A 176 -9.07 -11.56 1.35
CA LEU A 176 -8.74 -10.14 1.19
C LEU A 176 -8.68 -9.41 2.54
N THR A 177 -9.61 -9.70 3.46
CA THR A 177 -9.63 -9.09 4.80
C THR A 177 -8.43 -9.53 5.63
N ARG A 178 -8.05 -10.81 5.56
CA ARG A 178 -6.82 -11.32 6.20
C ARG A 178 -5.57 -10.69 5.61
N TYR A 179 -5.53 -10.52 4.29
CA TYR A 179 -4.41 -9.87 3.65
C TYR A 179 -4.29 -8.41 4.12
N GLY A 180 -5.38 -7.65 4.12
CA GLY A 180 -5.37 -6.28 4.67
C GLY A 180 -4.98 -6.24 6.15
N PHE A 181 -5.45 -7.20 6.96
CA PHE A 181 -5.04 -7.31 8.36
C PHE A 181 -3.52 -7.53 8.51
N HIS A 182 -2.91 -8.37 7.66
CA HIS A 182 -1.46 -8.54 7.63
C HIS A 182 -0.75 -7.21 7.38
N GLU A 183 -1.12 -6.47 6.32
CA GLU A 183 -0.48 -5.20 5.97
C GLU A 183 -0.53 -4.20 7.12
N LEU A 184 -1.71 -4.03 7.74
CA LEU A 184 -1.90 -3.11 8.87
C LEU A 184 -1.07 -3.50 10.09
N LYS A 185 -0.96 -4.80 10.37
CA LYS A 185 -0.16 -5.31 11.48
C LYS A 185 1.33 -5.19 11.19
N HIS A 186 1.74 -5.49 9.96
CA HIS A 186 3.13 -5.46 9.52
C HIS A 186 3.69 -4.03 9.58
N HIS A 187 2.97 -3.05 9.05
CA HIS A 187 3.47 -1.67 9.05
C HIS A 187 3.50 -1.01 10.44
N LEU A 188 2.66 -1.44 11.39
CA LEU A 188 2.86 -1.04 12.79
C LEU A 188 4.17 -1.63 13.36
N GLN A 189 4.50 -2.88 13.03
CA GLN A 189 5.79 -3.48 13.39
C GLN A 189 6.96 -2.77 12.71
N ASP A 190 6.81 -2.36 11.45
CA ASP A 190 7.83 -1.59 10.73
C ASP A 190 8.21 -0.30 11.46
N VAL A 191 7.28 0.34 12.17
CA VAL A 191 7.52 1.56 12.97
C VAL A 191 7.70 1.29 14.46
N GLY A 192 7.83 0.01 14.84
CA GLY A 192 8.07 -0.42 16.23
C GLY A 192 6.91 -0.10 17.18
N ALA A 193 5.67 -0.23 16.71
CA ALA A 193 4.43 -0.02 17.47
C ALA A 193 3.67 -1.33 17.72
#